data_AF-A0A7Y5J1F6-F1
#
_entry.id   AF-A0A7Y5J1F6-F1
#
_cell.length_a   1.000
_cell.length_b   1.000
_cell.length_c   1.000
_cell.angle_alpha   90.00
_cell.angle_beta   90.00
_cell.angle_gamma   90.00
#
_symmetry.space_group_name_H-M   'P 1'
#
loop_
_entity.id
_entity.type
_entity.pdbx_description
1 polymer ?
#
loop_
_entity_poly.entity_id
_entity_poly.type
_entity_poly.pdbx_seq_one_letter_code
_entity_poly.pdbx_strand_id
1 'polypeptide(L)'
;MNNHSSTIEKLYDTYSSLLYHIALQISPTPKEAEEVLIGTFQKVYKNNLTDKYPSIFAKLINLTIQTAQEQLGSEQVKNKFKLDQFEKTPVVHKLLCKQMSLQNYCEGYNLTRDEVAKKSGRKLLS
;
A
#
# COMPACT_ATOMS: atom_id res chain seq x y z
N MET A 1 -27.09 7.88 -11.76
CA MET A 1 -26.59 7.83 -10.37
C MET A 1 -25.25 7.12 -10.38
N ASN A 2 -24.25 7.72 -9.73
CA ASN A 2 -22.82 7.52 -10.00
C ASN A 2 -22.30 6.13 -9.60
N ASN A 3 -21.98 5.28 -10.58
CA ASN A 3 -21.35 3.95 -10.37
C ASN A 3 -20.04 3.98 -9.56
N HIS A 4 -19.39 5.15 -9.45
CA HIS A 4 -18.17 5.32 -8.66
C HIS A 4 -18.43 5.32 -7.14
N SER A 5 -19.56 5.86 -6.67
CA SER A 5 -19.89 5.89 -5.22
C SER A 5 -20.08 4.47 -4.68
N SER A 6 -20.86 3.65 -5.42
CA SER A 6 -21.17 2.29 -5.00
C SER A 6 -19.98 1.33 -5.03
N THR A 7 -18.94 1.62 -5.82
CA THR A 7 -17.72 0.81 -5.86
C THR A 7 -16.84 1.11 -4.64
N ILE A 8 -16.75 2.37 -4.24
CA ILE A 8 -15.91 2.80 -3.11
C ILE A 8 -16.54 2.37 -1.79
N GLU A 9 -17.86 2.51 -1.66
CA GLU A 9 -18.61 1.99 -0.51
C GLU A 9 -18.36 0.49 -0.35
N LYS A 10 -18.44 -0.30 -1.43
CA LYS A 10 -18.11 -1.74 -1.39
C LYS A 10 -16.68 -2.02 -0.97
N LEU A 11 -15.71 -1.28 -1.51
CA LEU A 11 -14.31 -1.42 -1.11
C LEU A 11 -14.09 -1.05 0.36
N TYR A 12 -14.78 -0.02 0.84
CA TYR A 12 -14.73 0.41 2.22
C TYR A 12 -15.33 -0.66 3.14
N ASP A 13 -16.53 -1.13 2.86
CA ASP A 13 -17.21 -2.15 3.66
C ASP A 13 -16.41 -3.46 3.68
N THR A 14 -15.77 -3.82 2.57
CA THR A 14 -15.03 -5.08 2.45
C THR A 14 -13.66 -5.03 3.13
N TYR A 15 -12.93 -3.90 3.03
CA TYR A 15 -11.51 -3.87 3.38
C TYR A 15 -11.14 -2.89 4.50
N SER A 16 -12.02 -1.96 4.90
CA SER A 16 -11.70 -0.92 5.89
C SER A 16 -11.16 -1.48 7.20
N SER A 17 -11.79 -2.51 7.76
CA SER A 17 -11.36 -3.13 9.03
C SER A 17 -9.93 -3.68 8.97
N LEU A 18 -9.57 -4.32 7.86
CA LEU A 18 -8.25 -4.91 7.66
C LEU A 18 -7.20 -3.83 7.35
N LEU A 19 -7.54 -2.85 6.51
CA LEU A 19 -6.67 -1.72 6.23
C LEU A 19 -6.43 -0.86 7.47
N TYR A 20 -7.41 -0.74 8.36
CA TYR A 20 -7.26 -0.06 9.65
C TYR A 20 -6.30 -0.81 10.57
N HIS A 21 -6.38 -2.14 10.65
CA HIS A 21 -5.40 -2.95 11.38
C HIS A 21 -3.98 -2.74 10.86
N ILE A 22 -3.82 -2.65 9.54
CA ILE A 22 -2.53 -2.35 8.91
C ILE A 22 -2.07 -0.95 9.29
N ALA A 23 -2.95 0.05 9.18
CA ALA A 23 -2.69 1.43 9.57
C ALA A 23 -2.25 1.53 11.05
N LEU A 24 -2.90 0.81 11.96
CA LEU A 24 -2.53 0.75 13.39
C LEU A 24 -1.12 0.22 13.63
N GLN A 25 -0.68 -0.75 12.82
CA GLN A 25 0.66 -1.31 12.95
C GLN A 25 1.76 -0.37 12.46
N ILE A 26 1.45 0.47 11.46
CA ILE A 26 2.43 1.35 10.82
C ILE A 26 2.40 2.78 11.37
N SER A 27 1.31 3.20 12.01
CA SER A 27 1.16 4.54 12.60
C SER A 27 1.62 4.61 14.07
N PRO A 28 2.07 5.79 14.54
CA PRO A 28 2.45 5.99 15.94
C PRO A 28 1.25 5.87 16.89
N THR A 29 0.11 6.45 16.52
CA THR A 29 -1.13 6.49 17.33
C THR A 29 -2.37 5.97 16.57
N PRO A 30 -3.44 5.57 17.29
CA PRO A 30 -4.72 5.19 16.66
C PRO A 30 -5.37 6.30 15.85
N LYS A 31 -5.20 7.56 16.27
CA LYS A 31 -5.72 8.72 15.55
C LYS A 31 -5.05 8.87 14.18
N GLU A 32 -3.72 8.77 14.13
CA GLU A 32 -2.97 8.81 12.88
C GLU A 32 -3.28 7.60 11.99
N ALA A 33 -3.57 6.43 12.56
CA ALA A 33 -4.04 5.28 11.79
C ALA A 33 -5.39 5.55 11.09
N GLU A 34 -6.31 6.24 11.76
CA GLU A 34 -7.59 6.64 11.18
C GLU A 34 -7.41 7.68 10.06
N GLU A 35 -6.54 8.67 10.26
CA GLU A 35 -6.18 9.66 9.24
C GLU A 35 -5.55 9.01 7.98
N VAL A 36 -4.70 8.00 8.18
CA VAL A 36 -4.12 7.19 7.09
C VAL A 36 -5.20 6.41 6.34
N LEU A 37 -6.15 5.81 7.05
CA LEU A 37 -7.25 5.07 6.43
C LEU A 37 -8.13 5.99 5.59
N ILE A 38 -8.53 7.15 6.14
CA ILE A 38 -9.31 8.16 5.44
C ILE A 38 -8.56 8.64 4.19
N GLY A 39 -7.28 8.97 4.33
CA GLY A 39 -6.43 9.38 3.21
C GLY A 39 -6.33 8.32 2.12
N THR A 40 -6.27 7.04 2.50
CA THR A 40 -6.25 5.91 1.56
C THR A 40 -7.52 5.90 0.72
N PHE A 41 -8.70 5.96 1.33
CA PHE A 41 -9.97 5.90 0.60
C PHE A 41 -10.25 7.17 -0.20
N GLN A 42 -9.78 8.33 0.24
CA GLN A 42 -9.77 9.54 -0.58
C GLN A 42 -8.94 9.37 -1.85
N LYS A 43 -7.78 8.69 -1.77
CA LYS A 43 -6.97 8.36 -2.95
C LYS A 43 -7.62 7.30 -3.83
N VAL A 44 -8.30 6.30 -3.26
CA VAL A 44 -9.11 5.34 -4.03
C VAL A 44 -10.16 6.07 -4.86
N TYR A 45 -10.87 7.02 -4.25
CA TYR A 45 -11.84 7.88 -4.92
C TYR A 45 -11.21 8.70 -6.04
N LYS A 46 -10.12 9.42 -5.76
CA LYS A 46 -9.43 10.27 -6.75
C LYS A 46 -8.86 9.48 -7.92
N ASN A 47 -8.33 8.29 -7.67
CA ASN A 47 -7.66 7.47 -8.68
C ASN A 47 -8.63 6.53 -9.43
N ASN A 48 -9.94 6.57 -9.13
CA ASN A 48 -10.94 5.68 -9.72
C ASN A 48 -10.51 4.21 -9.67
N LEU A 49 -9.92 3.79 -8.54
CA LEU A 49 -9.54 2.40 -8.32
C LEU A 49 -10.82 1.55 -8.28
N THR A 50 -10.91 0.54 -9.14
CA THR A 50 -12.08 -0.34 -9.25
C THR A 50 -11.71 -1.81 -8.98
N ASP A 51 -12.71 -2.59 -8.61
CA ASP A 51 -12.59 -4.02 -8.26
C ASP A 51 -12.15 -4.91 -9.44
N LYS A 52 -12.04 -4.35 -10.65
CA LYS A 52 -11.60 -5.06 -11.87
C LYS A 52 -10.12 -5.44 -11.85
N TYR A 53 -9.34 -5.00 -10.85
CA TYR A 53 -7.96 -5.40 -10.72
C TYR A 53 -7.84 -6.77 -10.04
N PRO A 54 -7.11 -7.74 -10.63
CA PRO A 54 -6.98 -9.10 -10.10
C PRO A 54 -6.29 -9.19 -8.73
N SER A 55 -5.84 -8.05 -8.17
CA SER A 55 -5.33 -7.95 -6.80
C SER A 55 -5.64 -6.58 -6.19
N ILE A 56 -6.91 -6.16 -6.23
CA ILE A 56 -7.38 -4.90 -5.61
C ILE A 56 -6.95 -4.79 -4.14
N PHE A 57 -6.96 -5.91 -3.41
CA PHE A 57 -6.53 -5.97 -2.02
C PHE A 57 -5.06 -5.57 -1.82
N ALA A 58 -4.12 -6.16 -2.58
CA ALA A 58 -2.71 -5.77 -2.45
C ALA A 58 -2.45 -4.32 -2.91
N LYS A 59 -3.24 -3.80 -3.85
CA LYS A 59 -3.19 -2.37 -4.21
C LYS A 59 -3.62 -1.49 -3.05
N LEU A 60 -4.70 -1.85 -2.36
CA LEU A 60 -5.18 -1.12 -1.18
C LEU A 60 -4.15 -1.12 -0.05
N ILE A 61 -3.53 -2.27 0.25
CA ILE A 61 -2.46 -2.34 1.26
C ILE A 61 -1.30 -1.42 0.88
N ASN A 62 -0.82 -1.48 -0.36
CA ASN A 62 0.24 -0.60 -0.83
C ASN A 62 -0.14 0.88 -0.72
N LEU A 63 -1.37 1.22 -1.09
CA LEU A 63 -1.87 2.58 -1.03
C LEU A 63 -1.96 3.07 0.42
N THR A 64 -2.32 2.20 1.36
CA THR A 64 -2.29 2.50 2.81
C THR A 64 -0.87 2.75 3.30
N ILE A 65 0.10 1.92 2.93
CA ILE A 65 1.51 2.11 3.30
C ILE A 65 2.05 3.42 2.71
N GLN A 66 1.80 3.69 1.43
CA GLN A 66 2.20 4.94 0.78
C GLN A 66 1.56 6.17 1.44
N THR A 67 0.28 6.07 1.80
CA THR A 67 -0.42 7.16 2.49
C THR A 67 0.17 7.43 3.87
N ALA A 68 0.53 6.38 4.62
CA ALA A 68 1.22 6.54 5.89
C ALA A 68 2.59 7.21 5.72
N GLN A 69 3.39 6.79 4.72
CA GLN A 69 4.68 7.39 4.43
C GLN A 69 4.57 8.88 4.07
N GLU A 70 3.57 9.25 3.27
CA GLU A 70 3.33 10.64 2.87
C GLU A 70 2.84 11.52 4.03
N GLN A 71 1.95 11.00 4.88
CA GLN A 71 1.33 11.78 5.96
C GLN A 71 2.22 11.90 7.20
N LEU A 72 2.96 10.83 7.52
CA LEU A 72 3.73 10.73 8.76
C LEU A 72 5.24 10.92 8.54
N GLY A 73 5.70 10.78 7.30
CA GLY A 73 7.12 10.72 6.95
C GLY A 73 7.69 9.31 7.13
N SER A 74 8.59 8.91 6.23
CA SER A 74 9.18 7.56 6.17
C SER A 74 9.92 7.13 7.44
N GLU A 75 10.42 8.08 8.24
CA GLU A 75 11.10 7.82 9.51
C GLU A 75 10.14 7.52 10.67
N GLN A 76 8.90 8.02 10.62
CA GLN A 76 7.90 7.84 11.67
C GLN A 76 6.99 6.64 11.43
N VAL A 77 6.94 6.16 10.19
CA VAL A 77 6.28 4.90 9.85
C VAL A 77 7.01 3.77 10.58
N LYS A 78 6.30 3.03 11.42
CA LYS A 78 6.85 1.84 12.09
C LYS A 78 7.14 0.77 11.02
N ASN A 79 8.36 0.76 10.49
CA ASN A 79 8.85 -0.21 9.50
C ASN A 79 8.88 -1.67 10.01
N LYS A 80 8.45 -1.91 11.26
CA LYS A 80 8.23 -3.24 11.84
C LYS A 80 6.83 -3.77 11.57
N PHE A 81 6.22 -3.39 10.44
CA PHE A 81 5.04 -4.09 9.93
C PHE A 81 5.38 -5.57 9.79
N LYS A 82 4.85 -6.36 10.73
CA LYS A 82 5.09 -7.81 10.77
C LYS A 82 4.19 -8.43 9.72
N LEU A 83 4.81 -8.83 8.62
CA LEU A 83 4.23 -9.64 7.57
C LEU A 83 3.65 -10.97 8.08
N ASP A 84 3.91 -11.32 9.34
CA ASP A 84 3.36 -12.43 10.13
C ASP A 84 1.84 -12.61 9.89
N GLN A 85 1.06 -11.53 9.79
CA GLN A 85 -0.39 -11.61 9.52
C GLN A 85 -0.76 -12.04 8.09
N PHE A 86 0.20 -12.01 7.17
CA PHE A 86 0.08 -12.49 5.79
C PHE A 86 0.89 -13.76 5.53
N GLU A 87 1.54 -14.35 6.53
CA GLU A 87 2.26 -15.62 6.35
C GLU A 87 1.37 -16.71 5.77
N LYS A 88 0.09 -16.73 6.16
CA LYS A 88 -0.93 -17.65 5.63
C LYS A 88 -1.46 -17.24 4.24
N THR A 89 -0.99 -16.13 3.69
CA THR A 89 -1.39 -15.58 2.39
C THR A 89 -0.14 -15.33 1.51
N PRO A 90 0.49 -16.40 0.99
CA PRO A 90 1.86 -16.35 0.45
C PRO A 90 2.06 -15.38 -0.70
N VAL A 91 1.02 -15.18 -1.52
CA VAL A 91 1.05 -14.25 -2.65
C VAL A 91 1.14 -12.81 -2.17
N VAL A 92 0.32 -12.42 -1.19
CA VAL A 92 0.31 -11.06 -0.62
C VAL A 92 1.60 -10.81 0.15
N HIS A 93 2.03 -11.77 0.96
CA HIS A 93 3.31 -11.74 1.67
C HIS A 93 4.49 -11.50 0.71
N LYS A 94 4.60 -12.30 -0.35
CA LYS A 94 5.67 -12.18 -1.35
C LYS A 94 5.61 -10.86 -2.12
N LEU A 95 4.41 -10.34 -2.40
CA LEU A 95 4.23 -9.06 -3.09
C LEU A 95 4.74 -7.90 -2.21
N LEU A 96 4.33 -7.89 -0.94
CA LEU A 96 4.71 -6.88 0.05
C LEU A 96 6.22 -6.90 0.32
N CYS A 97 6.81 -8.09 0.53
CA CYS A 97 8.27 -8.22 0.66
C CYS A 97 9.00 -7.62 -0.54
N LYS A 98 8.60 -7.99 -1.77
CA LYS A 98 9.26 -7.50 -2.99
C LYS A 98 9.14 -5.98 -3.13
N GLN A 99 7.97 -5.41 -2.82
CA GLN A 99 7.76 -3.97 -2.96
C GLN A 99 8.50 -3.18 -1.89
N MET A 100 8.54 -3.65 -0.64
CA MET A 100 9.33 -3.05 0.43
C MET A 100 10.83 -3.14 0.14
N SER A 101 11.34 -4.29 -0.28
CA SER A 101 12.76 -4.43 -0.66
C SER A 101 13.14 -3.51 -1.82
N LEU A 102 12.27 -3.38 -2.83
CA LEU A 102 12.49 -2.47 -3.95
C LEU A 102 12.48 -1.00 -3.50
N GLN A 103 11.59 -0.65 -2.57
CA GLN A 103 11.50 0.71 -2.05
C GLN A 103 12.70 1.06 -1.16
N ASN A 104 13.12 0.17 -0.28
CA ASN A 104 14.34 0.33 0.51
C ASN A 104 15.57 0.46 -0.38
N TYR A 105 15.61 -0.29 -1.49
CA TYR A 105 16.66 -0.17 -2.51
C TYR A 105 16.60 1.19 -3.23
N CYS A 106 15.42 1.66 -3.61
CA CYS A 106 15.25 3.01 -4.18
C CYS A 106 15.76 4.09 -3.22
N GLU A 107 15.35 4.04 -1.96
CA GLU A 107 15.71 5.03 -0.92
C GLU A 107 17.21 5.00 -0.59
N GLY A 108 17.81 3.81 -0.41
CA GLY A 108 19.24 3.68 -0.10
C GLY A 108 20.17 4.13 -1.21
N TYR A 109 19.69 4.25 -2.45
CA TYR A 109 20.47 4.67 -3.61
C TYR A 109 20.00 6.01 -4.20
N ASN A 110 19.06 6.72 -3.57
CA ASN A 110 18.41 7.93 -4.13
C ASN A 110 17.90 7.72 -5.56
N LEU A 111 17.33 6.55 -5.84
CA LEU A 111 16.78 6.18 -7.14
C LEU A 111 15.26 6.15 -7.08
N THR A 112 14.61 6.67 -8.11
CA THR A 112 13.19 6.48 -8.35
C THR A 112 12.90 5.07 -8.84
N ARG A 113 11.67 4.59 -8.65
CA ARG A 113 11.24 3.26 -9.13
C ARG A 113 11.39 3.12 -10.64
N ASP A 114 11.18 4.20 -11.38
CA ASP A 114 11.38 4.25 -12.84
C ASP A 114 12.85 4.10 -13.23
N GLU A 115 13.78 4.69 -12.48
CA GLU A 115 15.22 4.51 -12.72
C GLU A 115 15.67 3.08 -12.43
N VAL A 116 15.13 2.46 -11.38
CA VAL A 116 15.40 1.04 -11.09
C VAL A 116 14.79 0.15 -12.16
N ALA A 117 13.57 0.43 -12.64
CA ALA A 117 12.95 -0.31 -13.74
C ALA A 117 13.76 -0.17 -15.05
N LYS A 118 14.24 1.04 -15.37
CA LYS A 118 15.12 1.28 -16.53
C LYS A 118 16.47 0.56 -16.41
N LYS A 119 17.06 0.49 -15.21
CA LYS A 119 18.29 -0.29 -14.95
C LYS A 119 18.04 -1.81 -15.03
N SER A 120 16.89 -2.27 -14.57
CA SER A 120 16.52 -3.70 -14.53
C SER A 120 16.07 -4.22 -15.90
N GLY A 121 15.55 -3.35 -16.77
CA GLY A 121 15.14 -3.67 -18.14
C GLY A 121 16.27 -4.14 -19.07
N ARG A 122 17.55 -4.02 -18.66
CA ARG A 122 18.69 -4.64 -19.37
C ARG A 122 19.11 -6.02 -18.84
N LYS A 123 18.50 -6.53 -17.78
CA LYS A 123 18.89 -7.80 -17.12
C LYS A 123 17.79 -8.86 -17.05
N LEU A 124 16.61 -8.60 -17.61
CA LEU A 124 15.52 -9.60 -17.69
C LEU A 124 15.42 -10.27 -19.09
N LEU A 125 16.40 -10.04 -19.96
CA LEU A 125 16.53 -10.70 -21.28
C LEU A 125 17.91 -11.37 -21.47
N SER A 126 18.57 -11.78 -20.38
CA SER A 126 19.75 -12.65 -20.43
C SER A 126 19.54 -13.86 -19.54
#